data_AF-A0A060R6J4-F1
#
_entry.id   AF-A0A060R6J4-F1
#
_cell.length_a   1.000
_cell.length_b   1.000
_cell.length_c   1.000
_cell.angle_alpha   90.00
_cell.angle_beta   90.00
_cell.angle_gamma   90.00
#
_symmetry.space_group_name_H-M   'P 1'
#
loop_
_entity.id
_entity.type
_entity.pdbx_description
1 polymer ?
#
loop_
_entity_poly.entity_id
_entity_poly.type
_entity_poly.pdbx_seq_one_letter_code
_entity_poly.pdbx_strand_id
1 'polypeptide(L)'
;MKIEFTREQRITNALMLHSTAVEDCGLLHGKMGIALYFHHLARSSGNAVFAEFASELIDNVTESLHADMSLEFASGITGIGWAVEYLIQNGFVEADADDILEEFDSKVTNTLIHSDNNIETLLSIGHYYISRLRYRANDEENLTALDLKYNTILFIDELERKINADSPSADVLYLLDELHKLSVFNYKVEKIRAKIPPAEYDFLVPFVPRLTRAQVETLLDSSDIKSKYAGYDMNSIPESERWGVKNGIAGIGLQKIINDNDLR
;
A
#
# COMPACT_ATOMS: atom_id res chain seq x y z
N MET A 1 -17.02 30.06 -23.56
CA MET A 1 -15.67 29.77 -23.04
C MET A 1 -15.68 28.33 -22.57
N LYS A 2 -14.98 27.40 -23.25
CA LYS A 2 -14.79 26.05 -22.71
C LYS A 2 -13.74 26.17 -21.61
N ILE A 3 -14.07 25.77 -20.38
CA ILE A 3 -13.09 25.67 -19.31
C ILE A 3 -12.28 24.40 -19.61
N GLU A 4 -11.02 24.56 -19.98
CA GLU A 4 -10.10 23.43 -20.11
C GLU A 4 -9.43 23.19 -18.76
N PHE A 5 -9.77 22.07 -18.12
CA PHE A 5 -9.08 21.60 -16.92
C PHE A 5 -7.69 21.08 -17.27
N THR A 6 -6.69 21.47 -16.46
CA THR A 6 -5.36 20.88 -16.49
C THR A 6 -5.44 19.38 -16.17
N ARG A 7 -4.39 18.64 -16.52
CA ARG A 7 -4.34 17.19 -16.28
C ARG A 7 -4.53 16.86 -14.80
N GLU A 8 -3.82 17.56 -13.92
CA GLU A 8 -3.95 17.41 -12.47
C GLU A 8 -5.36 17.73 -11.96
N GLN A 9 -5.99 18.77 -12.49
CA GLN A 9 -7.37 19.12 -12.12
C GLN A 9 -8.36 18.01 -12.48
N ARG A 10 -8.17 17.32 -13.61
CA ARG A 10 -9.05 16.21 -14.00
C ARG A 10 -8.97 15.05 -13.02
N ILE A 11 -7.75 14.68 -12.62
CA ILE A 11 -7.49 13.59 -11.66
C ILE A 11 -8.11 13.92 -10.31
N THR A 12 -7.80 15.11 -9.80
CA THR A 12 -8.31 15.59 -8.52
C THR A 12 -9.83 15.65 -8.53
N ASN A 13 -10.44 16.22 -9.57
CA ASN A 13 -11.90 16.30 -9.67
C ASN A 13 -12.54 14.91 -9.74
N ALA A 14 -11.95 13.98 -10.51
CA ALA A 14 -12.46 12.62 -10.60
C ALA A 14 -12.35 11.90 -9.24
N LEU A 15 -11.19 11.97 -8.57
CA LEU A 15 -11.01 11.39 -7.24
C LEU A 15 -11.97 11.98 -6.20
N MET A 16 -12.19 13.29 -6.23
CA MET A 16 -13.09 13.98 -5.32
C MET A 16 -14.56 13.60 -5.53
N LEU A 17 -15.01 13.47 -6.79
CA LEU A 17 -16.38 13.07 -7.10
C LEU A 17 -16.63 11.60 -6.77
N HIS A 18 -15.67 10.72 -7.10
CA HIS A 18 -15.84 9.28 -6.94
C HIS A 18 -15.64 8.79 -5.51
N SER A 19 -14.89 9.50 -4.65
CA SER A 19 -14.61 9.03 -3.29
C SER A 19 -15.87 8.75 -2.46
N THR A 20 -16.93 9.54 -2.68
CA THR A 20 -18.23 9.37 -2.01
C THR A 20 -18.95 8.06 -2.37
N ALA A 21 -18.66 7.51 -3.55
CA ALA A 21 -19.26 6.28 -4.06
C ALA A 21 -18.37 5.03 -3.83
N VAL A 22 -17.14 5.22 -3.36
CA VAL A 22 -16.23 4.11 -3.06
C VAL A 22 -16.60 3.54 -1.68
N GLU A 23 -17.06 2.29 -1.66
CA GLU A 23 -17.36 1.57 -0.41
C GLU A 23 -16.11 0.98 0.25
N ASP A 24 -15.11 0.62 -0.57
CA ASP A 24 -13.84 0.05 -0.10
C ASP A 24 -13.06 1.07 0.74
N CYS A 25 -12.57 0.65 1.90
CA CYS A 25 -11.80 1.50 2.82
C CYS A 25 -10.29 1.33 2.67
N GLY A 26 -9.85 0.33 1.91
CA GLY A 26 -8.46 -0.06 1.76
C GLY A 26 -7.61 0.89 0.92
N LEU A 27 -6.36 0.49 0.75
CA LEU A 27 -5.31 1.32 0.17
C LEU A 27 -5.41 1.45 -1.36
N LEU A 28 -5.37 0.33 -2.09
CA LEU A 28 -5.27 0.35 -3.55
C LEU A 28 -6.61 0.58 -4.25
N HIS A 29 -7.71 0.26 -3.57
CA HIS A 29 -9.05 0.25 -4.14
C HIS A 29 -10.00 1.22 -3.43
N GLY A 30 -9.58 1.75 -2.28
CA GLY A 30 -10.47 2.38 -1.34
C GLY A 30 -10.13 3.82 -0.97
N LYS A 31 -10.93 4.34 -0.03
CA LYS A 31 -10.83 5.73 0.47
C LYS A 31 -9.46 6.06 1.04
N MET A 32 -8.75 5.11 1.65
CA MET A 32 -7.43 5.37 2.24
C MET A 32 -6.39 5.80 1.19
N GLY A 33 -6.35 5.14 0.02
CA GLY A 33 -5.45 5.57 -1.07
C GLY A 33 -5.81 6.94 -1.64
N ILE A 34 -7.11 7.26 -1.68
CA ILE A 34 -7.60 8.58 -2.07
C ILE A 34 -7.19 9.64 -1.04
N ALA A 35 -7.30 9.34 0.26
CA ALA A 35 -6.87 10.24 1.32
C ALA A 35 -5.37 10.56 1.23
N LEU A 36 -4.52 9.54 1.00
CA LEU A 36 -3.09 9.74 0.75
C LEU A 36 -2.87 10.72 -0.41
N TYR A 37 -3.59 10.56 -1.52
CA TYR A 37 -3.51 11.47 -2.66
C TYR A 37 -3.81 12.92 -2.27
N PHE A 38 -4.90 13.13 -1.54
CA PHE A 38 -5.31 14.48 -1.16
C PHE A 38 -4.39 15.12 -0.12
N HIS A 39 -3.80 14.35 0.80
CA HIS A 39 -2.78 14.86 1.71
C HIS A 39 -1.52 15.34 0.95
N HIS A 40 -1.04 14.57 -0.02
CA HIS A 40 0.08 15.00 -0.87
C HIS A 40 -0.28 16.21 -1.72
N LEU A 41 -1.48 16.24 -2.29
CA LEU A 41 -1.95 17.37 -3.08
C LEU A 41 -2.09 18.64 -2.22
N ALA A 42 -2.57 18.52 -0.99
CA ALA A 42 -2.65 19.63 -0.04
C ALA A 42 -1.26 20.21 0.25
N ARG A 43 -0.27 19.34 0.50
CA ARG A 43 1.12 19.74 0.76
C ARG A 43 1.76 20.44 -0.43
N SER A 44 1.58 19.92 -1.65
CA SER A 44 2.19 20.51 -2.85
C SER A 44 1.50 21.80 -3.31
N SER A 45 0.18 21.91 -3.15
CA SER A 45 -0.59 23.09 -3.55
C SER A 45 -0.72 24.17 -2.47
N GLY A 46 -0.45 23.83 -1.21
CA GLY A 46 -0.72 24.70 -0.05
C GLY A 46 -2.21 24.92 0.23
N ASN A 47 -3.10 24.14 -0.38
CA ASN A 47 -4.54 24.30 -0.22
C ASN A 47 -5.08 23.41 0.92
N ALA A 48 -5.46 24.05 2.03
CA ALA A 48 -5.98 23.37 3.21
C ALA A 48 -7.28 22.58 2.95
N VAL A 49 -8.09 22.96 1.95
CA VAL A 49 -9.32 22.23 1.60
C VAL A 49 -9.03 20.78 1.23
N PHE A 50 -7.89 20.51 0.58
CA PHE A 50 -7.51 19.13 0.26
C PHE A 50 -7.08 18.35 1.50
N ALA A 51 -6.47 19.00 2.49
CA ALA A 51 -6.13 18.34 3.75
C ALA A 51 -7.40 18.02 4.55
N GLU A 52 -8.34 18.96 4.65
CA GLU A 52 -9.65 18.74 5.30
C GLU A 52 -10.41 17.59 4.64
N PHE A 53 -10.45 17.55 3.31
CA PHE A 53 -11.06 16.44 2.57
C PHE A 53 -10.36 15.10 2.81
N ALA A 54 -9.02 15.08 2.87
CA ALA A 54 -8.27 13.88 3.18
C ALA A 54 -8.57 13.37 4.60
N SER A 55 -8.66 14.27 5.58
CA SER A 55 -9.04 13.93 6.96
C SER A 55 -10.46 13.35 7.04
N GLU A 56 -11.43 13.93 6.33
CA GLU A 56 -12.79 13.38 6.28
C GLU A 56 -12.81 11.95 5.69
N LEU A 57 -11.99 11.68 4.68
CA LEU A 57 -11.86 10.32 4.13
C LEU A 57 -11.22 9.35 5.14
N ILE A 58 -10.24 9.80 5.92
CA ILE A 58 -9.64 8.99 6.98
C ILE A 58 -10.67 8.69 8.07
N ASP A 59 -11.46 9.68 8.50
CA ASP A 59 -12.53 9.49 9.48
C ASP A 59 -13.57 8.47 8.99
N ASN A 60 -13.95 8.55 7.71
CA ASN A 60 -14.82 7.54 7.11
C ASN A 60 -14.20 6.13 7.10
N VAL A 61 -12.89 6.03 6.88
CA VAL A 61 -12.18 4.74 6.94
C VAL A 61 -12.18 4.21 8.36
N THR A 62 -11.87 5.03 9.36
CA THR A 62 -11.82 4.62 10.77
C THR A 62 -13.19 4.17 11.28
N GLU A 63 -14.27 4.87 10.91
CA GLU A 63 -15.65 4.47 11.23
C GLU A 63 -16.07 3.14 10.60
N SER A 64 -15.46 2.77 9.47
CA SER A 64 -15.77 1.52 8.75
C SER A 64 -14.94 0.33 9.22
N LEU A 65 -13.97 0.55 10.12
CA LEU A 65 -13.11 -0.52 10.61
C LEU A 65 -13.90 -1.53 11.45
N HIS A 66 -13.65 -2.81 11.23
CA HIS A 66 -14.29 -3.88 11.98
C HIS A 66 -13.39 -5.13 12.06
N ALA A 67 -13.68 -5.97 13.05
CA ALA A 67 -12.84 -7.12 13.41
C ALA A 67 -12.69 -8.16 12.29
N ASP A 68 -13.61 -8.22 11.33
CA ASP A 68 -13.62 -9.23 10.26
C ASP A 68 -12.89 -8.80 8.98
N MET A 69 -12.35 -7.59 8.92
CA MET A 69 -11.64 -7.13 7.71
C MET A 69 -10.46 -8.04 7.34
N SER A 70 -10.21 -8.20 6.05
CA SER A 70 -9.11 -9.04 5.57
C SER A 70 -7.73 -8.46 5.94
N LEU A 71 -6.72 -9.32 5.87
CA LEU A 71 -5.30 -8.89 5.95
C LEU A 71 -4.74 -8.45 4.59
N GLU A 72 -5.54 -8.40 3.52
CA GLU A 72 -5.04 -8.06 2.19
C GLU A 72 -4.46 -6.65 2.19
N PHE A 73 -3.28 -6.47 1.61
CA PHE A 73 -2.68 -5.13 1.52
C PHE A 73 -3.49 -4.17 0.64
N ALA A 74 -4.17 -4.68 -0.39
CA ALA A 74 -4.90 -3.85 -1.33
C ALA A 74 -6.17 -3.22 -0.73
N SER A 75 -6.89 -3.98 0.08
CA SER A 75 -8.27 -3.69 0.52
C SER A 75 -8.47 -3.77 2.05
N GLY A 76 -7.50 -4.33 2.77
CA GLY A 76 -7.64 -4.71 4.18
C GLY A 76 -6.73 -3.94 5.15
N ILE A 77 -6.66 -4.46 6.38
CA ILE A 77 -6.06 -3.73 7.51
C ILE A 77 -4.56 -3.50 7.36
N THR A 78 -3.83 -4.37 6.66
CA THR A 78 -2.37 -4.22 6.51
C THR A 78 -2.04 -3.03 5.61
N GLY A 79 -2.82 -2.80 4.56
CA GLY A 79 -2.70 -1.61 3.70
C GLY A 79 -3.14 -0.33 4.38
N ILE A 80 -4.24 -0.40 5.15
CA ILE A 80 -4.71 0.73 5.96
C ILE A 80 -3.65 1.11 7.00
N GLY A 81 -3.14 0.14 7.75
CA GLY A 81 -2.12 0.36 8.77
C GLY A 81 -0.79 0.85 8.20
N TRP A 82 -0.38 0.34 7.02
CA TRP A 82 0.75 0.89 6.28
C TRP A 82 0.55 2.37 5.94
N ALA A 83 -0.65 2.75 5.51
CA ALA A 83 -0.97 4.14 5.16
C ALA A 83 -1.01 5.06 6.39
N VAL A 84 -1.55 4.59 7.52
CA VAL A 84 -1.52 5.32 8.80
C VAL A 84 -0.09 5.59 9.25
N GLU A 85 0.76 4.56 9.27
CA GLU A 85 2.17 4.70 9.60
C GLU A 85 2.85 5.70 8.65
N TYR A 86 2.59 5.57 7.34
CA TYR A 86 3.12 6.50 6.34
C TYR A 86 2.70 7.96 6.60
N LEU A 87 1.42 8.20 6.88
CA LEU A 87 0.86 9.54 7.14
C LEU A 87 1.53 10.19 8.35
N ILE A 88 1.68 9.45 9.44
CA ILE A 88 2.28 9.93 10.68
C ILE A 88 3.77 10.23 10.47
N GLN A 89 4.53 9.28 9.92
CA GLN A 89 5.97 9.41 9.72
C GLN A 89 6.35 10.54 8.77
N ASN A 90 5.47 10.86 7.82
CA ASN A 90 5.67 11.97 6.90
C ASN A 90 5.08 13.30 7.40
N GLY A 91 4.54 13.37 8.62
CA GLY A 91 3.98 14.58 9.21
C GLY A 91 2.73 15.10 8.52
N PHE A 92 1.93 14.20 7.92
CA PHE A 92 0.60 14.54 7.43
C PHE A 92 -0.44 14.53 8.56
N VAL A 93 -0.23 13.66 9.56
CA VAL A 93 -1.07 13.50 10.75
C VAL A 93 -0.18 13.51 11.99
N GLU A 94 -0.54 14.29 13.01
CA GLU A 94 0.13 14.30 14.31
C GLU A 94 -0.62 13.35 15.26
N ALA A 95 -0.13 12.12 15.38
CA ALA A 95 -0.70 11.10 16.25
C ALA A 95 0.35 10.08 16.68
N ASP A 96 0.04 9.29 17.70
CA ASP A 96 0.86 8.13 18.08
C ASP A 96 0.44 6.90 17.26
N ALA A 97 1.35 6.39 16.45
CA ALA A 97 1.09 5.23 15.62
C ALA A 97 0.94 3.95 16.45
N ASP A 98 1.51 3.88 17.66
CA ASP A 98 1.43 2.68 18.50
C ASP A 98 0.04 2.55 19.11
N ASP A 99 -0.53 3.66 19.57
CA ASP A 99 -1.91 3.71 20.06
C ASP A 99 -2.91 3.37 18.96
N ILE A 100 -2.73 3.93 17.76
CA ILE A 100 -3.69 3.71 16.64
C ILE A 100 -3.61 2.28 16.09
N LEU A 101 -2.42 1.68 16.05
CA LEU A 101 -2.19 0.41 15.36
C LEU A 101 -2.07 -0.79 16.31
N GLU A 102 -2.29 -0.63 17.61
CA GLU A 102 -2.21 -1.73 18.59
C GLU A 102 -3.10 -2.94 18.22
N GLU A 103 -4.36 -2.69 17.86
CA GLU A 103 -5.29 -3.75 17.44
C GLU A 103 -4.89 -4.38 16.11
N PHE A 104 -4.28 -3.60 15.22
CA PHE A 104 -3.77 -4.07 13.93
C PHE A 104 -2.57 -4.99 14.14
N ASP A 105 -1.60 -4.55 14.95
CA ASP A 105 -0.42 -5.32 15.36
C ASP A 105 -0.84 -6.66 15.98
N SER A 106 -1.84 -6.63 16.86
CA SER A 106 -2.40 -7.81 17.51
C SER A 106 -3.04 -8.77 16.51
N LYS A 107 -3.86 -8.28 15.59
CA LYS A 107 -4.55 -9.11 14.60
C LYS A 107 -3.58 -9.72 13.59
N VAL A 108 -2.65 -8.91 13.06
CA VAL A 108 -1.60 -9.36 12.14
C VAL A 108 -0.78 -10.49 12.76
N THR A 109 -0.33 -10.30 14.00
CA THR A 109 0.48 -11.28 14.72
C THR A 109 -0.30 -12.55 15.05
N ASN A 110 -1.55 -12.42 15.49
CA ASN A 110 -2.40 -13.58 15.75
C ASN A 110 -2.62 -14.43 14.50
N THR A 111 -2.87 -13.81 13.34
CA THR A 111 -3.01 -14.54 12.08
C THR A 111 -1.71 -15.20 11.65
N LEU A 112 -0.56 -14.51 11.78
CA LEU A 112 0.75 -15.10 11.49
C LEU A 112 0.99 -16.39 12.29
N ILE A 113 0.68 -16.38 13.59
CA ILE A 113 0.98 -17.49 14.50
C ILE A 113 -0.02 -18.64 14.35
N HIS A 114 -1.31 -18.34 14.21
CA HIS A 114 -2.38 -19.34 14.38
C HIS A 114 -3.02 -19.82 13.08
N SER A 115 -2.63 -19.28 11.92
CA SER A 115 -3.21 -19.64 10.63
C SER A 115 -2.17 -20.29 9.71
N ASP A 116 -2.64 -21.15 8.79
CA ASP A 116 -1.82 -21.65 7.70
C ASP A 116 -1.77 -20.61 6.58
N ASN A 117 -0.81 -19.69 6.67
CA ASN A 117 -0.77 -18.51 5.81
C ASN A 117 -0.25 -18.86 4.42
N ASN A 118 -0.97 -18.41 3.39
CA ASN A 118 -0.47 -18.47 2.02
C ASN A 118 0.52 -17.32 1.75
N ILE A 119 1.19 -17.37 0.60
CA ILE A 119 2.22 -16.38 0.26
C ILE A 119 1.67 -14.95 0.14
N GLU A 120 0.42 -14.76 -0.31
CA GLU A 120 -0.21 -13.45 -0.48
C GLU A 120 -0.50 -12.78 0.87
N THR A 121 -1.00 -13.56 1.83
CA THR A 121 -1.17 -13.11 3.22
C THR A 121 0.18 -12.75 3.84
N LEU A 122 1.21 -13.59 3.65
CA LEU A 122 2.56 -13.32 4.15
C LEU A 122 3.17 -12.06 3.54
N LEU A 123 2.99 -11.80 2.25
CA LEU A 123 3.41 -10.55 1.63
C LEU A 123 2.76 -9.35 2.33
N SER A 124 1.45 -9.42 2.55
CA SER A 124 0.69 -8.34 3.21
C SER A 124 1.18 -8.10 4.65
N ILE A 125 1.40 -9.17 5.43
CA ILE A 125 1.96 -9.11 6.79
C ILE A 125 3.38 -8.51 6.78
N GLY A 126 4.24 -9.00 5.89
CA GLY A 126 5.63 -8.55 5.80
C GLY A 126 5.74 -7.07 5.50
N HIS A 127 4.94 -6.56 4.56
CA HIS A 127 4.91 -5.14 4.24
C HIS A 127 4.43 -4.27 5.40
N TYR A 128 3.44 -4.73 6.14
CA TYR A 128 2.98 -4.05 7.35
C TYR A 128 4.08 -3.97 8.42
N TYR A 129 4.75 -5.08 8.74
CA TYR A 129 5.86 -5.06 9.69
C TYR A 129 7.02 -4.19 9.24
N ILE A 130 7.33 -4.19 7.93
CA ILE A 130 8.37 -3.32 7.39
C ILE A 130 8.03 -1.85 7.58
N SER A 131 6.80 -1.43 7.28
CA SER A 131 6.41 -0.03 7.52
C SER A 131 6.52 0.35 8.98
N ARG A 132 6.04 -0.51 9.89
CA ARG A 132 6.10 -0.26 11.33
C ARG A 132 7.54 -0.14 11.80
N LEU A 133 8.45 -1.00 11.34
CA LEU A 133 9.84 -1.01 11.79
C LEU A 133 10.75 0.04 11.16
N ARG A 134 10.47 0.50 9.93
CA ARG A 134 11.41 1.28 9.11
C ARG A 134 12.06 2.47 9.84
N TYR A 135 11.32 3.15 10.70
CA TYR A 135 11.79 4.35 11.41
C TYR A 135 12.27 4.09 12.84
N ARG A 136 12.11 2.87 13.34
CA ARG A 136 12.46 2.47 14.72
C ARG A 136 13.29 1.19 14.81
N ALA A 137 13.76 0.65 13.69
CA ALA A 137 14.50 -0.61 13.66
C ALA A 137 15.76 -0.59 14.54
N ASN A 138 16.35 0.57 14.76
CA ASN A 138 17.53 0.73 15.63
C ASN A 138 17.19 1.20 17.05
N ASP A 139 15.91 1.37 17.37
CA ASP A 139 15.46 1.66 18.73
C ASP A 139 15.44 0.34 19.53
N GLU A 140 16.37 0.22 20.47
CA GLU A 140 16.53 -0.97 21.32
C GLU A 140 15.78 -0.85 22.65
N GLU A 141 15.30 0.34 23.00
CA GLU A 141 14.59 0.59 24.26
C GLU A 141 13.06 0.63 24.08
N ASN A 142 12.59 0.86 22.86
CA ASN A 142 11.17 0.84 22.51
C ASN A 142 10.61 -0.60 22.50
N LEU A 143 9.68 -0.89 23.42
CA LEU A 143 9.06 -2.21 23.55
C LEU A 143 8.30 -2.63 22.29
N THR A 144 7.53 -1.73 21.67
CA THR A 144 6.85 -2.00 20.39
C THR A 144 7.85 -2.40 19.30
N ALA A 145 9.00 -1.73 19.22
CA ALA A 145 10.05 -2.07 18.26
C ALA A 145 10.64 -3.46 18.52
N LEU A 146 10.85 -3.84 19.79
CA LEU A 146 11.31 -5.18 20.16
C LEU A 146 10.29 -6.26 19.81
N ASP A 147 9.01 -6.03 20.08
CA ASP A 147 7.92 -6.96 19.75
C ASP A 147 7.78 -7.12 18.23
N LEU A 148 7.81 -6.01 17.48
CA LEU A 148 7.79 -6.04 16.02
C LEU A 148 9.02 -6.77 15.43
N LYS A 149 10.20 -6.62 16.02
CA LYS A 149 11.40 -7.38 15.61
C LYS A 149 11.21 -8.87 15.85
N TYR A 150 10.70 -9.27 17.01
CA TYR A 150 10.39 -10.66 17.31
C TYR A 150 9.37 -11.24 16.33
N ASN A 151 8.27 -10.53 16.09
CA ASN A 151 7.24 -10.94 15.13
C ASN A 151 7.79 -11.03 13.69
N THR A 152 8.71 -10.13 13.32
CA THR A 152 9.40 -10.16 12.02
C THR A 152 10.28 -11.41 11.88
N ILE A 153 10.94 -11.87 12.96
CA ILE A 153 11.70 -13.12 12.95
C ILE A 153 10.76 -14.32 12.71
N LEU A 154 9.64 -14.40 13.43
CA LEU A 154 8.62 -15.44 13.21
C LEU A 154 8.07 -15.42 11.78
N PHE A 155 7.87 -14.21 11.25
CA PHE A 155 7.43 -14.00 9.89
C PHE A 155 8.45 -14.52 8.87
N ILE A 156 9.73 -14.18 9.01
CA ILE A 156 10.80 -14.67 8.12
C ILE A 156 10.88 -16.20 8.14
N ASP A 157 10.64 -16.81 9.30
CA ASP A 157 10.59 -18.27 9.46
C ASP A 157 9.42 -18.91 8.68
N GLU A 158 8.24 -18.31 8.72
CA GLU A 158 7.08 -18.76 7.94
C GLU A 158 7.27 -18.51 6.45
N LEU A 159 7.82 -17.36 6.07
CA LEU A 159 8.13 -17.02 4.68
C LEU A 159 9.11 -18.03 4.06
N GLU A 160 10.18 -18.43 4.77
CA GLU A 160 11.12 -19.46 4.29
C GLU A 160 10.41 -20.79 3.96
N ARG A 161 9.39 -21.16 4.74
CA ARG A 161 8.65 -22.42 4.56
C ARG A 161 7.71 -22.39 3.35
N LYS A 162 7.17 -21.23 3.00
CA LYS A 162 6.12 -21.08 1.97
C LYS A 162 6.63 -20.61 0.62
N ILE A 163 7.80 -19.95 0.58
CA ILE A 163 8.34 -19.39 -0.66
C ILE A 163 8.68 -20.47 -1.69
N ASN A 164 8.25 -20.24 -2.94
CA ASN A 164 8.74 -21.01 -4.08
C ASN A 164 10.04 -20.37 -4.60
N ALA A 165 11.19 -20.91 -4.19
CA ALA A 165 12.49 -20.39 -4.56
C ALA A 165 12.82 -20.53 -6.05
N ASP A 166 12.20 -21.49 -6.75
CA ASP A 166 12.45 -21.73 -8.18
C ASP A 166 11.76 -20.70 -9.08
N SER A 167 10.69 -20.07 -8.59
CA SER A 167 9.90 -19.08 -9.32
C SER A 167 9.24 -18.07 -8.36
N PRO A 168 10.02 -17.21 -7.69
CA PRO A 168 9.48 -16.19 -6.80
C PRO A 168 8.71 -15.12 -7.58
N SER A 169 7.65 -14.56 -6.98
CA SER A 169 7.01 -13.38 -7.54
C SER A 169 7.88 -12.14 -7.31
N ALA A 170 7.69 -11.10 -8.14
CA ALA A 170 8.39 -9.84 -7.98
C ALA A 170 8.10 -9.17 -6.61
N ASP A 171 6.90 -9.33 -6.04
CA ASP A 171 6.56 -8.82 -4.70
C ASP A 171 7.36 -9.53 -3.61
N VAL A 172 7.56 -10.85 -3.72
CA VAL A 172 8.43 -11.62 -2.82
C VAL A 172 9.86 -11.12 -2.92
N LEU A 173 10.32 -10.77 -4.12
CA LEU A 173 11.64 -10.20 -4.29
C LEU A 173 11.74 -8.83 -3.62
N TYR A 174 10.81 -7.93 -3.90
CA TYR A 174 10.77 -6.60 -3.27
C TYR A 174 10.76 -6.71 -1.74
N LEU A 175 9.91 -7.58 -1.19
CA LEU A 175 9.81 -7.82 0.25
C LEU A 175 11.16 -8.24 0.87
N LEU A 176 11.86 -9.20 0.26
CA LEU A 176 13.13 -9.70 0.80
C LEU A 176 14.24 -8.63 0.80
N ASP A 177 14.26 -7.74 -0.19
CA ASP A 177 15.21 -6.63 -0.21
C ASP A 177 14.86 -5.57 0.84
N GLU A 178 13.58 -5.29 1.05
CA GLU A 178 13.14 -4.40 2.13
C GLU A 178 13.44 -4.97 3.51
N LEU A 179 13.24 -6.27 3.72
CA LEU A 179 13.64 -6.96 4.96
C LEU A 179 15.15 -6.88 5.20
N HIS A 180 15.96 -7.05 4.15
CA HIS A 180 17.41 -6.94 4.26
C HIS A 180 17.85 -5.53 4.71
N LYS A 181 17.18 -4.48 4.21
CA LYS A 181 17.43 -3.09 4.62
C LYS A 181 17.13 -2.84 6.10
N LEU A 182 16.10 -3.48 6.66
CA LEU A 182 15.78 -3.35 8.09
C LEU A 182 16.86 -3.90 9.01
N SER A 183 17.75 -4.75 8.52
CA SER A 183 18.80 -5.39 9.32
C SER A 183 18.29 -6.27 10.47
N VAL A 184 17.02 -6.69 10.41
CA VAL A 184 16.41 -7.60 11.39
C VAL A 184 16.61 -9.03 10.90
N PHE A 185 17.51 -9.76 11.56
CA PHE A 185 17.81 -11.16 11.28
C PHE A 185 18.28 -11.42 9.83
N ASN A 186 19.09 -10.51 9.29
CA ASN A 186 19.57 -10.54 7.90
C ASN A 186 20.18 -11.86 7.45
N TYR A 187 20.88 -12.58 8.34
CA TYR A 187 21.42 -13.90 8.02
C TYR A 187 20.37 -14.84 7.38
N LYS A 188 19.14 -14.83 7.90
CA LYS A 188 18.08 -15.70 7.36
C LYS A 188 17.51 -15.16 6.05
N VAL A 189 17.36 -13.85 5.93
CA VAL A 189 16.95 -13.19 4.67
C VAL A 189 17.97 -13.51 3.56
N GLU A 190 19.26 -13.37 3.84
CA GLU A 190 20.37 -13.69 2.92
C GLU A 190 20.38 -15.16 2.54
N LYS A 191 20.12 -16.07 3.49
CA LYS A 191 19.98 -17.51 3.22
C LYS A 191 18.80 -17.81 2.30
N ILE A 192 17.66 -17.13 2.45
CA ILE A 192 16.52 -17.26 1.53
C ILE A 192 16.92 -16.71 0.15
N ARG A 193 17.52 -15.52 0.10
CA ARG A 193 17.99 -14.88 -1.13
C ARG A 193 18.98 -15.70 -1.92
N ALA A 194 19.90 -16.40 -1.26
CA ALA A 194 20.88 -17.26 -1.91
C ALA A 194 20.26 -18.43 -2.70
N LYS A 195 18.99 -18.78 -2.42
CA LYS A 195 18.25 -19.82 -3.15
C LYS A 195 17.53 -19.28 -4.40
N ILE A 196 17.46 -17.96 -4.56
CA ILE A 196 16.63 -17.29 -5.55
C ILE A 196 17.53 -16.70 -6.65
N PRO A 197 17.21 -16.92 -7.94
CA PRO A 197 17.93 -16.27 -9.03
C PRO A 197 17.84 -14.74 -8.95
N PRO A 198 18.92 -14.01 -9.30
CA PRO A 198 18.85 -12.55 -9.39
C PRO A 198 17.83 -12.15 -10.47
N ALA A 199 16.93 -11.24 -10.12
CA ALA A 199 15.94 -10.69 -11.02
C ALA A 199 15.67 -9.22 -10.68
N GLU A 200 15.46 -8.43 -11.72
CA GLU A 200 15.03 -7.04 -11.58
C GLU A 200 13.50 -7.00 -11.50
N TYR A 201 12.99 -6.12 -10.65
CA TYR A 201 11.56 -5.88 -10.47
C TYR A 201 11.32 -4.38 -10.31
N ASP A 202 10.14 -3.94 -10.73
CA ASP A 202 9.81 -2.50 -10.83
C ASP A 202 8.59 -2.16 -9.97
N PHE A 203 8.74 -2.41 -8.66
CA PHE A 203 7.78 -2.01 -7.63
C PHE A 203 8.38 -0.89 -6.78
N LEU A 204 7.60 0.17 -6.55
CA LEU A 204 7.97 1.27 -5.65
C LEU A 204 7.31 1.12 -4.28
N VAL A 205 6.11 0.54 -4.25
CA VAL A 205 5.30 0.23 -3.06
C VAL A 205 4.67 -1.15 -3.31
N PRO A 206 4.34 -1.95 -2.27
CA PRO A 206 3.85 -3.32 -2.45
C PRO A 206 2.66 -3.43 -3.41
N PHE A 207 2.71 -4.39 -4.33
CA PHE A 207 1.66 -4.64 -5.34
C PHE A 207 1.42 -3.46 -6.30
N VAL A 208 2.26 -2.41 -6.26
CA VAL A 208 2.12 -1.20 -7.09
C VAL A 208 3.31 -1.08 -8.07
N PRO A 209 3.12 -1.46 -9.35
CA PRO A 209 4.18 -1.38 -10.37
C PRO A 209 4.56 0.07 -10.65
N ARG A 210 5.72 0.32 -11.23
CA ARG A 210 6.10 1.67 -11.64
C ARG A 210 5.48 2.03 -12.99
N LEU A 211 4.36 2.76 -12.97
CA LEU A 211 3.76 3.28 -14.20
C LEU A 211 4.35 4.65 -14.55
N THR A 212 4.69 4.86 -15.82
CA THR A 212 5.09 6.18 -16.32
C THR A 212 3.95 7.18 -16.24
N ARG A 213 4.28 8.48 -16.15
CA ARG A 213 3.28 9.57 -16.19
C ARG A 213 2.31 9.44 -17.37
N ALA A 214 2.81 9.09 -18.56
CA ALA A 214 1.98 8.90 -19.75
C ALA A 214 0.99 7.71 -19.61
N GLN A 215 1.41 6.61 -18.98
CA GLN A 215 0.52 5.48 -18.69
C GLN A 215 -0.56 5.88 -17.68
N VAL A 216 -0.19 6.55 -16.60
CA VAL A 216 -1.16 7.04 -15.60
C VAL A 216 -2.19 7.96 -16.25
N GLU A 217 -1.76 8.91 -17.09
CA GLU A 217 -2.64 9.80 -17.85
C GLU A 217 -3.62 9.05 -18.76
N THR A 218 -3.15 8.02 -19.46
CA THR A 218 -4.00 7.20 -20.33
C THR A 218 -5.14 6.55 -19.53
N LEU A 219 -4.86 6.09 -18.30
CA LEU A 219 -5.85 5.49 -17.41
C LEU A 219 -6.92 6.48 -16.93
N LEU A 220 -6.58 7.77 -16.88
CA LEU A 220 -7.46 8.84 -16.40
C LEU A 220 -8.36 9.39 -17.50
N ASP A 221 -7.85 9.48 -18.72
CA ASP A 221 -8.60 9.97 -19.87
C ASP A 221 -9.64 8.95 -20.35
N SER A 222 -9.47 7.66 -20.05
CA SER A 222 -10.57 6.70 -20.14
C SER A 222 -11.60 7.02 -19.06
N SER A 223 -12.68 7.69 -19.47
CA SER A 223 -13.77 8.20 -18.63
C SER A 223 -14.50 7.12 -17.82
N ASP A 224 -13.84 6.58 -16.81
CA ASP A 224 -14.13 5.33 -16.10
C ASP A 224 -13.69 4.07 -16.85
N ILE A 225 -12.40 3.74 -16.69
CA ILE A 225 -11.78 2.55 -17.28
C ILE A 225 -12.43 1.24 -16.79
N LYS A 226 -12.98 1.21 -15.56
CA LYS A 226 -13.72 0.04 -15.04
C LYS A 226 -15.01 -0.15 -15.82
N SER A 227 -15.77 0.93 -16.03
CA SER A 227 -16.99 0.89 -16.85
C SER A 227 -16.71 0.60 -18.32
N LYS A 228 -15.63 1.16 -18.90
CA LYS A 228 -15.22 0.91 -20.30
C LYS A 228 -15.04 -0.58 -20.61
N TYR A 229 -14.50 -1.33 -19.65
CA TYR A 229 -14.20 -2.75 -19.81
C TYR A 229 -15.06 -3.67 -18.94
N ALA A 230 -16.23 -3.19 -18.49
CA ALA A 230 -17.16 -4.03 -17.76
C ALA A 230 -17.56 -5.25 -18.63
N GLY A 231 -17.32 -6.45 -18.12
CA GLY A 231 -17.62 -7.72 -18.80
C GLY A 231 -16.55 -8.22 -19.79
N TYR A 232 -15.41 -7.54 -19.93
CA TYR A 232 -14.26 -8.04 -20.71
C TYR A 232 -13.42 -9.01 -19.88
N ASP A 233 -12.84 -10.03 -20.52
CA ASP A 233 -11.82 -10.88 -19.89
C ASP A 233 -10.53 -10.08 -19.67
N MET A 234 -9.87 -10.26 -18.52
CA MET A 234 -8.71 -9.44 -18.15
C MET A 234 -7.55 -9.59 -19.13
N ASN A 235 -7.38 -10.77 -19.72
CA ASN A 235 -6.33 -11.02 -20.70
C ASN A 235 -6.59 -10.34 -22.05
N SER A 236 -7.84 -9.95 -22.33
CA SER A 236 -8.21 -9.23 -23.55
C SER A 236 -7.96 -7.71 -23.46
N ILE A 237 -7.72 -7.18 -22.27
CA ILE A 237 -7.46 -5.76 -22.04
C ILE A 237 -5.98 -5.45 -22.33
N PRO A 238 -5.64 -4.32 -22.99
CA PRO A 238 -4.26 -3.88 -23.13
C PRO A 238 -3.53 -3.89 -21.79
N GLU A 239 -2.30 -4.43 -21.76
CA GLU A 239 -1.53 -4.59 -20.53
C GLU A 239 -1.35 -3.28 -19.76
N SER A 240 -1.15 -2.17 -20.50
CA SER A 240 -1.07 -0.82 -19.95
C SER A 240 -2.35 -0.34 -19.25
N GLU A 241 -3.51 -0.91 -19.58
CA GLU A 241 -4.83 -0.53 -19.05
C GLU A 241 -5.33 -1.50 -17.96
N ARG A 242 -4.84 -2.75 -17.94
CA ARG A 242 -5.23 -3.78 -16.94
C ARG A 242 -5.08 -3.29 -15.51
N TRP A 243 -3.99 -2.59 -15.21
CA TRP A 243 -3.74 -2.13 -13.85
C TRP A 243 -4.76 -1.08 -13.41
N GLY A 244 -5.17 -0.15 -14.28
CA GLY A 244 -6.22 0.82 -13.95
C GLY A 244 -7.61 0.17 -13.85
N VAL A 245 -7.90 -0.86 -14.65
CA VAL A 245 -9.14 -1.64 -14.52
C VAL A 245 -9.18 -2.38 -13.19
N LYS A 246 -8.08 -3.01 -12.78
CA LYS A 246 -7.99 -3.72 -11.50
C LYS A 246 -8.11 -2.75 -10.31
N ASN A 247 -7.35 -1.66 -10.32
CA ASN A 247 -7.18 -0.81 -9.14
C ASN A 247 -8.10 0.41 -9.10
N GLY A 248 -8.75 0.75 -10.22
CA GLY A 248 -9.64 1.90 -10.30
C GLY A 248 -8.96 3.23 -9.99
N ILE A 249 -9.77 4.21 -9.63
CA ILE A 249 -9.30 5.58 -9.46
C ILE A 249 -8.39 5.77 -8.25
N ALA A 250 -8.63 5.04 -7.15
CA ALA A 250 -7.78 5.08 -5.94
C ALA A 250 -6.35 4.65 -6.27
N GLY A 251 -6.19 3.51 -6.94
CA GLY A 251 -4.91 3.06 -7.44
C GLY A 251 -4.26 4.12 -8.31
N ILE A 252 -4.96 4.60 -9.34
CA ILE A 252 -4.43 5.61 -10.27
C ILE A 252 -3.94 6.87 -9.53
N GLY A 253 -4.68 7.30 -8.49
CA GLY A 253 -4.26 8.34 -7.57
C GLY A 253 -2.91 8.03 -6.91
N LEU A 254 -2.74 6.84 -6.34
CA LEU A 254 -1.48 6.38 -5.75
C LEU A 254 -0.32 6.42 -6.77
N GLN A 255 -0.50 5.94 -8.00
CA GLN A 255 0.55 6.03 -9.03
C GLN A 255 0.97 7.46 -9.34
N LYS A 256 0.01 8.40 -9.34
CA LYS A 256 0.35 9.81 -9.48
C LYS A 256 1.21 10.29 -8.32
N ILE A 257 0.85 9.96 -7.07
CA ILE A 257 1.66 10.33 -5.91
C ILE A 257 3.07 9.74 -6.02
N ILE A 258 3.18 8.46 -6.37
CA ILE A 258 4.45 7.74 -6.51
C ILE A 258 5.36 8.45 -7.53
N ASN A 259 4.82 8.81 -8.69
CA ASN A 259 5.54 9.52 -9.75
C ASN A 259 6.00 10.91 -9.33
N ASP A 260 5.29 11.56 -8.41
CA ASP A 260 5.54 12.94 -8.02
C ASP A 260 6.37 13.07 -6.74
N ASN A 261 6.38 12.05 -5.87
CA ASN A 261 6.91 12.18 -4.49
C ASN A 261 7.84 11.03 -4.05
N ASP A 262 8.20 10.09 -4.93
CA ASP A 262 9.08 8.94 -4.63
C ASP A 262 8.71 8.26 -3.30
N LEU A 263 7.44 7.79 -3.24
CA LEU A 263 6.96 6.94 -2.14
C LEU A 263 7.82 5.67 -2.12
N ARG A 264 8.70 5.56 -1.11
CA ARG A 264 9.51 4.37 -0.83
C ARG A 264 9.14 3.83 0.53
#